data_AF-A0A553RC15-F1
#
_entry.id   AF-A0A553RC15-F1
#
_cell.length_a   1.000
_cell.length_b   1.000
_cell.length_c   1.000
_cell.angle_alpha   90.00
_cell.angle_beta   90.00
_cell.angle_gamma   90.00
#
_symmetry.space_group_name_H-M   'P 1'
#
loop_
_entity.id
_entity.type
_entity.pdbx_description
1 polymer ?
#
loop_
_entity_poly.entity_id
_entity_poly.type
_entity_poly.pdbx_seq_one_letter_code
_entity_poly.pdbx_strand_id
1 'polypeptide(L)'
;LSVPYASSSVFAGYELGFFRLWSEEFGFSIRVDPSHNIEITLDKRHMNRTCGLCGNYNYLPEDEYRTQEGFLTEDPYDFANSWVMKGAEEACQRILPPSQGCNSTGELAKVCHNLITHLAVDVL
;
A
#
# COMPACT_ATOMS: atom_id res chain seq x y z
N LEU A 1 17.82 -14.63 -2.78
CA LEU A 1 17.86 -14.72 -1.31
C LEU A 1 17.46 -16.14 -0.92
N SER A 2 18.27 -16.87 -0.17
CA SER A 2 17.88 -18.19 0.36
C SER A 2 17.14 -18.00 1.67
N VAL A 3 15.94 -18.58 1.80
CA VAL A 3 15.14 -18.56 3.03
C VAL A 3 15.19 -19.92 3.74
N PRO A 4 15.14 -19.98 5.09
CA PRO A 4 15.01 -18.83 6.00
C PRO A 4 16.28 -17.97 6.03
N TYR A 5 16.09 -16.65 6.10
CA TYR A 5 17.14 -15.65 6.15
C TYR A 5 17.08 -14.91 7.50
N ALA A 6 18.23 -14.65 8.10
CA ALA A 6 18.36 -13.82 9.29
C ALA A 6 19.70 -13.07 9.25
N SER A 7 19.67 -11.75 9.32
CA SER A 7 20.86 -10.90 9.43
C SER A 7 20.49 -9.53 9.96
N SER A 8 21.30 -8.99 10.87
CA SER A 8 21.15 -7.61 11.37
C SER A 8 19.70 -7.26 11.77
N SER A 9 19.07 -8.16 12.53
CA SER A 9 17.68 -8.05 13.00
C SER A 9 16.60 -8.01 11.91
N VAL A 10 16.96 -8.33 10.66
CA VAL A 10 16.05 -8.55 9.53
C VAL A 10 15.92 -10.03 9.26
N PHE A 11 14.69 -10.50 9.15
CA PHE A 11 14.34 -11.91 8.95
C PHE A 11 13.50 -12.06 7.70
N ALA A 12 13.68 -13.15 6.95
CA ALA A 12 12.78 -13.53 5.86
C ALA A 12 12.51 -15.03 5.85
N GLY A 13 11.30 -15.42 5.49
CA GLY A 13 10.86 -16.81 5.54
C GLY A 13 9.49 -17.02 4.92
N TYR A 14 9.00 -18.26 5.00
CA TYR A 14 7.63 -18.59 4.65
C TYR A 14 6.83 -18.91 5.92
N GLU A 15 5.63 -18.34 6.02
CA GLU A 15 4.70 -18.56 7.11
C GLU A 15 3.31 -18.81 6.52
N LEU A 16 2.74 -20.00 6.77
CA LEU A 16 1.42 -20.39 6.25
C LEU A 16 1.25 -20.19 4.72
N GLY A 17 2.34 -20.32 3.95
CA GLY A 17 2.36 -20.13 2.50
C GLY A 17 2.62 -18.69 2.02
N PHE A 18 2.68 -17.72 2.94
CA PHE A 18 3.05 -16.34 2.64
C PHE A 18 4.56 -16.17 2.76
N PHE A 19 5.19 -15.46 1.83
CA PHE A 19 6.54 -14.95 2.05
C PHE A 19 6.44 -13.79 3.05
N ARG A 20 7.31 -13.78 4.05
CA ARG A 20 7.36 -12.70 5.05
C ARG A 20 8.79 -12.17 5.15
N LEU A 21 8.93 -10.84 5.18
CA LEU A 21 10.15 -10.10 5.48
C LEU A 21 9.86 -9.15 6.64
N TRP A 22 10.54 -9.29 7.77
CA TRP A 22 10.18 -8.52 8.98
C TRP A 22 11.38 -8.18 9.84
N SER A 23 11.16 -7.22 10.73
CA SER A 23 12.07 -6.86 11.80
C SER A 23 11.30 -6.31 12.98
N GLU A 24 11.44 -6.93 14.15
CA GLU A 24 10.92 -6.38 15.42
C GLU A 24 11.73 -5.15 15.85
N GLU A 25 13.05 -5.16 15.62
CA GLU A 25 13.92 -4.02 15.97
C GLU A 25 13.56 -2.78 15.15
N PHE A 26 13.30 -2.92 13.86
CA PHE A 26 12.93 -1.81 12.99
C PHE A 26 11.41 -1.59 12.91
N GLY A 27 10.60 -2.55 13.33
CA GLY A 27 9.16 -2.36 13.54
C GLY A 27 8.36 -2.40 12.25
N PHE A 28 8.69 -3.36 11.39
CA PHE A 28 7.98 -3.58 10.14
C PHE A 28 7.77 -5.06 9.88
N SER A 29 6.73 -5.38 9.12
CA SER A 29 6.48 -6.69 8.55
C SER A 29 5.89 -6.52 7.15
N ILE A 30 6.49 -7.17 6.16
CA ILE A 30 6.00 -7.24 4.79
C ILE A 30 5.59 -8.68 4.54
N ARG A 31 4.35 -8.87 4.12
CA ARG A 31 3.81 -10.19 3.75
C ARG A 31 3.42 -10.17 2.29
N VAL A 32 3.81 -11.22 1.56
CA VAL A 32 3.47 -11.42 0.16
C VAL A 32 2.78 -12.77 0.04
N ASP A 33 1.54 -12.75 -0.46
CA ASP A 33 0.79 -13.96 -0.69
C ASP A 33 1.17 -14.65 -2.03
N PRO A 34 0.72 -15.88 -2.28
CA PRO A 34 0.98 -16.58 -3.54
C PRO A 34 0.38 -15.88 -4.78
N SER A 35 -0.56 -14.95 -4.61
CA SER A 35 -1.19 -14.15 -5.66
C SER A 35 -0.49 -12.80 -5.86
N HIS A 36 0.65 -12.58 -5.19
CA HIS A 36 1.44 -11.35 -5.23
C HIS A 36 0.77 -10.11 -4.59
N ASN A 37 -0.22 -10.30 -3.73
CA ASN A 37 -0.70 -9.21 -2.87
C ASN A 37 0.35 -8.91 -1.80
N ILE A 38 0.59 -7.62 -1.55
CA ILE A 38 1.59 -7.14 -0.59
C ILE A 38 0.87 -6.43 0.56
N GLU A 39 1.15 -6.85 1.78
CA GLU A 39 0.69 -6.25 3.02
C GLU A 39 1.90 -5.69 3.78
N ILE A 40 1.82 -4.45 4.26
CA ILE A 40 2.89 -3.78 5.00
C ILE A 40 2.33 -3.33 6.35
N THR A 41 2.80 -3.96 7.42
CA THR A 41 2.49 -3.59 8.80
C THR A 41 3.66 -2.78 9.36
N LEU A 42 3.36 -1.65 10.01
CA LEU A 42 4.35 -0.80 10.66
C LEU A 42 3.99 -0.56 12.12
N ASP A 43 5.01 -0.56 12.99
CA ASP A 43 4.84 -0.11 14.37
C ASP A 43 4.42 1.36 14.41
N LYS A 44 3.64 1.72 15.43
CA LYS A 44 3.18 3.10 15.71
C LYS A 44 4.30 4.16 15.75
N ARG A 45 5.55 3.78 15.99
CA ARG A 45 6.71 4.71 15.92
C ARG A 45 6.93 5.32 14.53
N HIS A 46 6.34 4.75 13.48
CA HIS A 46 6.38 5.26 12.11
C HIS A 46 5.25 6.25 11.80
N MET A 47 4.33 6.51 12.76
CA MET A 47 3.23 7.44 12.59
C MET A 47 3.74 8.83 12.18
N ASN A 48 3.12 9.44 11.15
CA ASN A 48 3.54 10.70 10.53
C ASN A 48 4.95 10.69 9.89
N ARG A 49 5.53 9.51 9.62
CA ARG A 49 6.89 9.38 9.06
C ARG A 49 6.94 8.62 7.75
N THR A 50 5.80 8.16 7.25
CA THR A 50 5.71 7.49 5.96
C THR A 50 5.38 8.47 4.86
N CYS A 51 5.63 8.05 3.62
CA CYS A 51 5.17 8.71 2.42
C CYS A 51 5.09 7.65 1.32
N GLY A 52 4.26 7.86 0.31
CA GLY A 52 4.04 6.91 -0.77
C GLY A 52 2.57 6.57 -0.98
N LEU A 53 2.34 5.50 -1.72
CA LEU A 53 0.99 5.02 -2.05
C LEU A 53 0.18 4.57 -0.82
N CYS A 54 0.84 4.24 0.30
CA CYS A 54 0.21 3.91 1.58
C CYS A 54 -0.02 5.15 2.49
N GLY A 55 0.23 6.37 1.98
CA GLY A 55 0.02 7.61 2.74
C GLY A 55 1.08 7.90 3.79
N ASN A 56 0.75 8.78 4.73
CA ASN A 56 1.65 9.32 5.77
C ASN A 56 1.45 8.69 7.16
N TYR A 57 0.55 7.70 7.27
CA TYR A 57 0.25 6.93 8.48
C TYR A 57 -0.11 7.84 9.67
N ASN A 58 -1.11 8.73 9.48
CA ASN A 58 -1.59 9.65 10.50
C ASN A 58 -3.06 9.39 10.93
N TYR A 59 -3.73 8.42 10.32
CA TYR A 59 -5.16 8.08 10.51
C TYR A 59 -6.15 9.19 10.12
N LEU A 60 -5.79 10.06 9.17
CA LEU A 60 -6.63 11.14 8.66
C LEU A 60 -7.03 10.88 7.20
N PRO A 61 -8.20 10.24 6.95
CA PRO A 61 -8.70 9.87 5.61
C PRO A 61 -8.70 11.00 4.58
N GLU A 62 -8.69 12.25 5.05
CA GLU A 62 -8.77 13.44 4.22
C GLU A 62 -7.46 13.72 3.46
N ASP A 63 -6.36 13.06 3.83
CA ASP A 63 -5.02 13.41 3.34
C ASP A 63 -4.19 12.25 2.77
N GLU A 64 -4.79 11.05 2.63
CA GLU A 64 -4.17 9.89 2.00
C GLU A 64 -3.75 10.14 0.55
N TYR A 65 -4.50 10.96 -0.20
CA TYR A 65 -4.19 11.27 -1.61
C TYR A 65 -3.19 12.43 -1.74
N ARG A 66 -2.16 12.41 -0.91
CA ARG A 66 -1.04 13.35 -0.98
C ARG A 66 -0.03 12.89 -2.03
N THR A 67 0.15 13.71 -3.05
CA THR A 67 1.10 13.50 -4.14
C THR A 67 2.56 13.48 -3.65
N GLN A 68 3.47 12.96 -4.47
CA GLN A 68 4.91 12.98 -4.17
C GLN A 68 5.46 14.40 -3.96
N GLU A 69 4.88 15.40 -4.63
CA GLU A 69 5.21 16.83 -4.46
C GLU A 69 4.58 17.47 -3.21
N GLY A 70 3.72 16.75 -2.49
CA GLY A 70 3.13 17.18 -1.22
C GLY A 70 1.74 17.83 -1.31
N PHE A 71 1.19 18.00 -2.51
CA PHE A 71 -0.16 18.54 -2.72
C PHE A 71 -1.23 17.46 -2.63
N LEU A 72 -2.45 17.83 -2.24
CA LEU A 72 -3.60 16.92 -2.22
C LEU A 72 -4.28 16.91 -3.60
N THR A 73 -4.75 15.73 -4.00
CA THR A 73 -5.63 15.55 -5.16
C THR A 73 -6.84 14.72 -4.77
N GLU A 74 -7.96 14.93 -5.44
CA GLU A 74 -9.16 14.10 -5.30
C GLU A 74 -9.16 12.93 -6.29
N ASP A 75 -8.30 12.97 -7.31
CA ASP A 75 -8.20 11.92 -8.33
C ASP A 75 -7.18 10.85 -7.91
N PRO A 76 -7.60 9.59 -7.64
CA PRO A 76 -6.69 8.51 -7.29
C PRO A 76 -5.68 8.18 -8.40
N TYR A 77 -5.99 8.44 -9.67
CA TYR A 77 -5.07 8.24 -10.78
C TYR A 77 -3.97 9.30 -10.77
N ASP A 78 -4.30 10.57 -10.51
CA ASP A 78 -3.29 11.61 -10.35
C ASP A 78 -2.39 11.34 -9.13
N PHE A 79 -2.98 10.90 -8.03
CA PHE A 79 -2.25 10.47 -6.83
C PHE A 79 -1.26 9.35 -7.18
N ALA A 80 -1.74 8.23 -7.74
CA ALA A 80 -0.89 7.09 -8.07
C ALA A 80 0.21 7.44 -9.08
N ASN A 81 -0.13 8.22 -10.11
CA ASN A 81 0.83 8.65 -11.14
C ASN A 81 1.90 9.62 -10.59
N SER A 82 1.62 10.34 -9.50
CA SER A 82 2.63 11.22 -8.87
C SER A 82 3.76 10.42 -8.20
N TRP A 83 3.51 9.16 -7.81
CA TRP A 83 4.46 8.30 -7.10
C TRP A 83 5.31 7.42 -8.02
N VAL A 84 5.29 7.66 -9.33
CA VAL A 84 6.11 6.92 -10.31
C VAL A 84 7.60 7.17 -10.05
N MET A 85 8.37 6.09 -9.86
CA MET A 85 9.82 6.20 -9.66
C MET A 85 10.55 6.56 -10.95
N LYS A 86 11.45 7.55 -10.87
CA LYS A 86 12.36 7.90 -11.97
C LYS A 86 13.51 6.90 -12.00
N GLY A 87 13.87 6.40 -13.19
CA GLY A 87 15.03 5.53 -13.38
C GLY A 87 14.75 4.02 -13.35
N ALA A 88 13.49 3.60 -13.44
CA ALA A 88 13.19 2.22 -13.82
C ALA A 88 13.66 1.96 -15.26
N GLU A 89 14.22 0.78 -15.54
CA GLU A 89 14.70 0.40 -16.88
C GLU A 89 13.56 0.40 -17.92
N GLU A 90 12.33 0.16 -17.46
CA GLU A 90 11.10 0.28 -18.24
C GLU A 90 10.37 1.58 -17.90
N ALA A 91 9.98 2.33 -18.93
CA ALA A 91 9.14 3.50 -18.77
C ALA A 91 7.75 3.08 -18.29
N CYS A 92 7.41 3.45 -17.05
CA CYS A 92 6.06 3.26 -16.53
C CYS A 92 5.09 4.20 -17.25
N GLN A 93 4.11 3.66 -17.96
CA GLN A 93 3.09 4.48 -18.61
C GLN A 93 2.13 5.03 -17.54
N ARG A 94 1.82 6.32 -17.66
CA ARG A 94 0.77 6.94 -16.83
C ARG A 94 -0.55 6.21 -17.05
N ILE A 95 -1.21 5.86 -15.96
CA ILE A 95 -2.55 5.26 -16.00
C ILE A 95 -3.57 6.38 -16.10
N LEU A 96 -4.46 6.29 -17.09
CA LEU A 96 -5.58 7.21 -17.23
C LEU A 96 -6.82 6.62 -16.55
N PRO A 97 -7.72 7.47 -16.01
CA PRO A 97 -9.02 7.03 -15.56
C PRO A 97 -9.75 6.28 -16.69
N PRO A 98 -10.44 5.16 -16.40
CA PRO A 98 -11.19 4.42 -17.40
C PRO A 98 -12.30 5.30 -17.99
N SER A 99 -12.50 5.21 -19.31
CA SER A 99 -13.51 5.99 -20.04
C SER A 99 -14.95 5.64 -19.66
N GLN A 100 -15.16 4.48 -19.04
CA GLN A 100 -16.45 4.07 -18.46
C GLN A 100 -16.22 3.77 -16.98
N GLY A 101 -16.93 4.49 -16.13
CA GLY A 101 -17.03 4.14 -14.71
C GLY A 101 -17.84 2.85 -14.54
N CYS A 102 -17.62 2.15 -13.43
CA CYS A 102 -18.52 1.08 -13.02
C CYS A 102 -19.89 1.71 -12.70
N ASN A 103 -20.90 1.45 -13.52
CA ASN A 103 -22.30 1.76 -13.22
C ASN A 103 -22.80 0.77 -12.16
N SER A 104 -22.27 0.88 -10.94
CA SER A 104 -22.68 0.06 -9.81
C SER A 104 -24.05 0.54 -9.34
N THR A 105 -25.00 -0.38 -9.19
CA THR A 105 -26.22 -0.11 -8.44
C THR A 105 -25.86 0.29 -7.00
N GLY A 106 -26.71 1.09 -6.35
CA GLY A 106 -26.44 1.61 -5.00
C GLY A 106 -26.18 0.54 -3.93
N GLU A 107 -26.55 -0.72 -4.16
CA GLU A 107 -26.21 -1.87 -3.31
C GLU A 107 -24.75 -2.30 -3.43
N LEU A 108 -24.21 -2.42 -4.65
CA LEU A 108 -22.81 -2.78 -4.88
C LEU A 108 -21.86 -1.69 -4.38
N ALA A 109 -22.23 -0.42 -4.53
CA ALA A 109 -21.47 0.70 -3.98
C ALA A 109 -21.40 0.65 -2.43
N LYS A 110 -22.50 0.28 -1.76
CA LYS A 110 -22.52 0.10 -0.29
C LYS A 110 -21.69 -1.10 0.16
N VAL A 111 -21.75 -2.21 -0.59
CA VAL A 111 -20.92 -3.40 -0.34
C VAL A 111 -19.45 -3.06 -0.49
N CYS A 112 -19.05 -2.35 -1.55
CA CYS A 112 -17.67 -1.87 -1.74
C CYS A 112 -17.24 -0.90 -0.64
N HIS A 113 -18.07 0.06 -0.24
CA HIS A 113 -17.75 0.99 0.84
C HIS A 113 -17.51 0.26 2.18
N ASN A 114 -18.36 -0.71 2.51
CA ASN A 114 -18.20 -1.51 3.74
C ASN A 114 -16.98 -2.43 3.68
N LEU A 115 -16.71 -3.05 2.52
CA LEU A 115 -15.52 -3.90 2.33
C LEU A 115 -14.24 -3.09 2.39
N ILE A 116 -14.16 -1.94 1.71
CA ILE A 116 -12.96 -1.11 1.66
C ILE A 116 -12.67 -0.48 3.02
N THR A 117 -13.68 -0.03 3.76
CA THR A 117 -13.47 0.54 5.12
C THR A 117 -13.03 -0.52 6.13
N HIS A 118 -13.38 -1.79 5.96
CA HIS A 118 -12.92 -2.85 6.87
C HIS A 118 -11.57 -3.43 6.41
N LEU A 119 -11.38 -3.65 5.11
CA LEU A 119 -10.10 -4.15 4.55
C LEU A 119 -8.97 -3.12 4.64
N ALA A 120 -9.25 -1.82 4.54
CA ALA A 120 -8.22 -0.79 4.73
C ALA A 120 -7.82 -0.62 6.20
N VAL A 121 -8.69 -1.01 7.14
CA VAL A 121 -8.38 -1.03 8.58
C VAL A 121 -7.66 -2.33 8.95
N ASP A 122 -7.94 -3.44 8.26
CA ASP A 122 -7.31 -4.75 8.48
C ASP A 122 -5.97 -4.95 7.75
N VAL A 123 -5.54 -4.00 6.89
CA VAL A 123 -4.24 -4.01 6.20
C VAL A 123 -3.23 -3.03 6.84
N LEU A 124 -3.56 -2.48 8.01
CA LEU A 124 -2.62 -1.76 8.89
C LEU A 124 -2.24 -2.58 10.11
#